data_AF-A0A4Q3SGQ0-F1
#
_entry.id   AF-A0A4Q3SGQ0-F1
#
_cell.length_a   1.000
_cell.length_b   1.000
_cell.length_c   1.000
_cell.angle_alpha   90.00
_cell.angle_beta   90.00
_cell.angle_gamma   90.00
#
_symmetry.space_group_name_H-M   'P 1'
#
loop_
_entity.id
_entity.type
_entity.pdbx_description
1 polymer ?
#
loop_
_entity_poly.entity_id
_entity_poly.type
_entity_poly.pdbx_seq_one_letter_code
_entity_poly.pdbx_strand_id
1 'polypeptide(L)'
;EKVELHVTYLLSARMDRVMLAGEPFSLKVIAAMINQAKFSRINIFDPHSEVSTALIDRSYTITNHEYVEQCLSQYFAKNAKSDFCIVSPDAGALKKIHKLAHALGIEHVVECMKERDLKTGALTKFTTATPTLQGLTCFIIDDICDGGGTFVGTAQMLKEKGAVKVILVVSHGIFSKGTSLQYVDEVYSTDSFRPVDGINILKIDQFI
;
A
#
# COMPACT_ATOMS: atom_id res chain seq x y z
N GLU A 1 19.79 27.31 -11.86
CA GLU A 1 19.34 26.72 -10.59
C GLU A 1 18.97 25.27 -10.83
N LYS A 2 19.33 24.34 -9.94
CA LYS A 2 18.90 22.93 -10.03
C LYS A 2 17.69 22.77 -9.12
N VAL A 3 16.57 22.33 -9.69
CA VAL A 3 15.31 22.16 -8.96
C VAL A 3 14.99 20.67 -8.89
N GLU A 4 14.77 20.16 -7.68
CA GLU A 4 14.35 18.79 -7.43
C GLU A 4 12.85 18.74 -7.10
N LEU A 5 12.18 17.68 -7.53
CA LEU A 5 10.75 17.45 -7.27
C LEU A 5 10.60 16.25 -6.31
N HIS A 6 9.90 16.49 -5.20
CA HIS A 6 9.54 15.45 -4.24
C HIS A 6 8.04 15.18 -4.39
N VAL A 7 7.69 14.00 -4.91
CA VAL A 7 6.31 13.56 -5.14
C VAL A 7 5.90 12.63 -4.00
N THR A 8 5.14 13.16 -3.05
CA THR A 8 4.61 12.39 -1.91
C THR A 8 3.55 11.38 -2.33
N TYR A 9 2.73 11.73 -3.32
CA TYR A 9 1.74 10.84 -3.93
C TYR A 9 1.61 11.16 -5.42
N LEU A 10 1.85 10.16 -6.26
CA LEU A 10 1.82 10.34 -7.72
C LEU A 10 0.38 10.26 -8.26
N LEU A 11 -0.07 11.35 -8.88
CA LEU A 11 -1.37 11.39 -9.53
C LEU A 11 -1.48 10.34 -10.63
N SER A 12 -2.67 9.73 -10.73
CA SER A 12 -2.97 8.68 -11.71
C SER A 12 -2.09 7.43 -11.64
N ALA A 13 -1.37 7.18 -10.53
CA ALA A 13 -0.47 6.03 -10.38
C ALA A 13 -1.13 4.67 -10.63
N ARG A 14 -2.44 4.52 -10.34
CA ARG A 14 -3.21 3.29 -10.62
C ARG A 14 -3.60 3.11 -12.09
N MET A 15 -3.49 4.15 -12.93
CA MET A 15 -3.80 4.13 -14.36
C MET A 15 -2.50 3.95 -15.17
N ASP A 16 -1.72 2.93 -14.79
CA ASP A 16 -0.37 2.64 -15.32
C ASP A 16 -0.39 1.72 -16.56
N ARG A 17 -1.57 1.32 -17.01
CA ARG A 17 -1.84 0.54 -18.22
C ARG A 17 -3.29 0.69 -18.64
N VAL A 18 -3.59 0.34 -19.89
CA VAL A 18 -4.96 0.25 -20.41
C VAL A 18 -5.51 -1.13 -20.06
N MET A 19 -6.58 -1.20 -19.26
CA MET A 19 -7.20 -2.47 -18.85
C MET A 19 -8.36 -2.85 -19.76
N LEU A 20 -9.18 -1.86 -20.14
CA LEU A 20 -10.28 -2.02 -21.08
C LEU A 20 -10.07 -1.15 -22.32
N ALA A 21 -10.57 -1.64 -23.47
CA ALA A 21 -10.52 -0.89 -24.72
C ALA A 21 -11.23 0.46 -24.56
N GLY A 22 -10.53 1.55 -24.92
CA GLY A 22 -11.02 2.92 -24.79
C GLY A 22 -10.63 3.65 -23.50
N GLU A 23 -10.02 2.96 -22.53
CA GLU A 23 -9.50 3.62 -21.33
C GLU A 23 -8.20 4.40 -21.61
N PRO A 24 -7.98 5.54 -20.93
CA PRO A 24 -6.76 6.30 -21.06
C PRO A 24 -5.59 5.67 -20.27
N PHE A 25 -4.38 5.74 -20.84
CA PHE A 25 -3.15 5.54 -20.10
C PHE A 25 -2.74 6.84 -19.39
N SER A 26 -3.52 7.25 -18.40
CA SER A 26 -3.40 8.57 -17.77
C SER A 26 -2.04 8.82 -17.12
N LEU A 27 -1.42 7.79 -16.52
CA LEU A 27 -0.08 7.94 -15.92
C LEU A 27 0.96 8.41 -16.95
N LYS A 28 0.86 7.95 -18.21
CA LYS A 28 1.76 8.38 -19.29
C LYS A 28 1.60 9.87 -19.62
N VAL A 29 0.38 10.39 -19.54
CA VAL A 29 0.11 11.82 -19.78
C VAL A 29 0.70 12.66 -18.64
N ILE A 30 0.47 12.25 -17.39
CA ILE A 30 1.03 12.93 -16.21
C ILE A 30 2.57 12.89 -16.24
N ALA A 31 3.17 11.74 -16.54
CA ALA A 31 4.62 11.61 -16.67
C ALA A 31 5.20 12.54 -17.74
N ALA A 32 4.55 12.64 -18.91
CA ALA A 32 4.97 13.56 -19.95
C ALA A 32 4.95 15.02 -19.49
N MET A 33 3.93 15.43 -18.73
CA MET A 33 3.86 16.79 -18.16
C MET A 33 5.00 17.04 -17.16
N ILE A 34 5.29 16.08 -16.28
CA ILE A 34 6.39 16.18 -15.30
C ILE A 34 7.75 16.27 -16.02
N ASN A 35 7.99 15.45 -17.05
CA ASN A 35 9.26 15.44 -17.78
C ASN A 35 9.53 16.78 -18.49
N GLN A 36 8.49 17.47 -18.97
CA GLN A 36 8.62 18.78 -19.61
C GLN A 36 9.13 19.87 -18.67
N ALA A 37 8.93 19.73 -17.35
CA ALA A 37 9.46 20.65 -16.36
C ALA A 37 10.98 20.50 -16.13
N LYS A 38 11.60 19.40 -16.62
CA LYS A 38 13.05 19.18 -16.61
C LYS A 38 13.72 19.30 -15.23
N PHE A 39 13.05 18.84 -14.17
CA PHE A 39 13.65 18.72 -12.83
C PHE A 39 14.95 17.91 -12.88
N SER A 40 15.96 18.32 -12.09
CA SER A 40 17.26 17.65 -12.05
C SER A 40 17.21 16.27 -11.40
N ARG A 41 16.25 16.07 -10.50
CA ARG A 41 15.97 14.81 -9.81
C ARG A 41 14.50 14.79 -9.40
N ILE A 42 13.88 13.62 -9.44
CA ILE A 42 12.50 13.41 -9.02
C ILE A 42 12.46 12.25 -8.04
N ASN A 43 12.10 12.48 -6.79
CA ASN A 43 11.90 11.41 -5.82
C ASN A 43 10.40 11.13 -5.71
N ILE A 44 9.99 9.87 -5.79
CA ILE A 44 8.59 9.45 -5.73
C ILE A 44 8.43 8.50 -4.56
N PHE A 45 7.65 8.90 -3.57
CA PHE A 45 7.33 8.05 -2.43
C PHE A 45 6.36 6.95 -2.85
N ASP A 46 6.78 5.72 -2.62
CA ASP A 46 6.01 4.48 -2.72
C ASP A 46 5.08 4.34 -3.94
N PRO A 47 5.58 4.54 -5.19
CA PRO A 47 4.74 4.51 -6.38
C PRO A 47 4.00 3.18 -6.53
N HIS A 48 2.78 3.25 -7.04
CA HIS A 48 1.91 2.08 -7.26
C HIS A 48 2.59 0.97 -8.07
N SER A 49 3.41 1.35 -9.06
CA SER A 49 4.16 0.40 -9.86
C SER A 49 5.46 0.99 -10.40
N GLU A 50 6.37 0.08 -10.77
CA GLU A 50 7.66 0.37 -11.42
C GLU A 50 7.48 1.08 -12.78
N VAL A 51 6.27 1.09 -13.35
CA VAL A 51 5.93 1.84 -14.58
C VAL A 51 6.11 3.34 -14.38
N SER A 52 5.85 3.85 -13.17
CA SER A 52 6.02 5.26 -12.84
C SER A 52 7.45 5.73 -13.09
N THR A 53 8.44 4.98 -12.57
CA THR A 53 9.86 5.29 -12.75
C THR A 53 10.38 5.00 -14.15
N ALA A 54 9.70 4.14 -14.92
CA ALA A 54 10.04 3.89 -16.31
C ALA A 54 9.58 5.02 -17.25
N LEU A 55 8.50 5.74 -16.89
CA LEU A 55 7.95 6.83 -17.69
C LEU A 55 8.50 8.21 -17.31
N ILE A 56 8.90 8.41 -16.06
CA ILE A 56 9.35 9.71 -15.53
C ILE A 56 10.88 9.78 -15.55
N ASP A 57 11.42 10.76 -16.26
CA ASP A 57 12.86 10.95 -16.41
C ASP A 57 13.53 11.35 -15.10
N ARG A 58 14.72 10.80 -14.81
CA ARG A 58 15.51 11.12 -13.61
C ARG A 58 14.75 10.89 -12.30
N SER A 59 13.84 9.91 -12.31
CA SER A 59 13.03 9.55 -11.15
C SER A 59 13.63 8.41 -10.33
N TYR A 60 13.39 8.45 -9.02
CA TYR A 60 13.84 7.48 -8.04
C TYR A 60 12.72 7.14 -7.07
N THR A 61 12.54 5.86 -6.81
CA THR A 61 11.60 5.39 -5.80
C THR A 61 12.18 5.55 -4.41
N ILE A 62 11.45 6.22 -3.54
CA ILE A 62 11.59 6.08 -2.10
C ILE A 62 10.65 4.95 -1.68
N THR A 63 11.19 3.86 -1.13
CA THR A 63 10.37 2.72 -0.71
C THR A 63 9.66 3.02 0.61
N ASN A 64 8.58 2.30 0.90
CA ASN A 64 7.89 2.39 2.18
C ASN A 64 8.52 1.55 3.31
N HIS A 65 9.74 1.03 3.15
CA HIS A 65 10.33 0.09 4.09
C HIS A 65 10.51 0.70 5.49
N GLU A 66 11.11 1.89 5.54
CA GLU A 66 11.30 2.63 6.80
C GLU A 66 9.96 3.02 7.43
N TYR A 67 8.99 3.45 6.60
CA TYR A 67 7.64 3.76 7.06
C TYR A 67 6.98 2.53 7.72
N VAL A 68 7.03 1.36 7.07
CA VAL A 68 6.47 0.12 7.62
C VAL A 68 7.18 -0.27 8.91
N GLU A 69 8.51 -0.21 8.96
CA GLU A 69 9.30 -0.51 10.16
C GLU A 69 8.88 0.37 11.35
N GLN A 70 8.66 1.66 11.11
CA GLN A 70 8.16 2.57 12.14
C GLN A 70 6.73 2.25 12.57
N CYS A 71 5.84 1.87 11.66
CA CYS A 71 4.49 1.42 12.01
C CYS A 71 4.51 0.17 12.91
N LEU A 72 5.32 -0.83 12.55
CA LEU A 72 5.50 -2.04 13.35
C LEU A 72 6.05 -1.70 14.75
N SER A 73 7.06 -0.84 14.79
CA SER A 73 7.68 -0.38 16.04
C SER A 73 6.68 0.37 16.93
N GLN A 74 5.88 1.28 16.38
CA GLN A 74 4.84 2.00 17.12
C GLN A 74 3.76 1.07 17.65
N TYR A 75 3.37 0.05 16.87
CA TYR A 75 2.40 -0.94 17.30
C TYR A 75 2.92 -1.77 18.49
N PHE A 76 4.14 -2.31 18.38
CA PHE A 76 4.74 -3.15 19.43
C PHE A 76 5.27 -2.35 20.64
N ALA A 77 5.41 -1.03 20.54
CA ALA A 77 5.66 -0.19 21.70
C ALA A 77 4.44 -0.05 22.61
N LYS A 78 3.23 -0.17 22.05
CA LYS A 78 1.94 -0.01 22.76
C LYS A 78 1.30 -1.36 23.13
N ASN A 79 1.64 -2.41 22.40
CA ASN A 79 1.06 -3.74 22.55
C ASN A 79 2.13 -4.74 23.00
N ALA A 80 1.73 -5.76 23.76
CA ALA A 80 2.64 -6.85 24.09
C ALA A 80 3.16 -7.49 22.80
N LYS A 81 4.47 -7.79 22.76
CA LYS A 81 5.09 -8.44 21.61
C LYS A 81 4.40 -9.79 21.36
N SER A 82 3.80 -9.94 20.19
CA SER A 82 3.16 -11.17 19.74
C SER A 82 3.84 -11.67 18.47
N ASP A 83 3.68 -12.94 18.18
CA ASP A 83 4.00 -13.45 16.85
C ASP A 83 3.14 -12.71 15.82
N PHE A 84 3.74 -12.43 14.66
CA PHE A 84 3.09 -11.68 13.60
C PHE A 84 3.50 -12.17 12.22
N CYS A 85 2.71 -11.78 11.24
CA CYS A 85 3.03 -11.94 9.83
C CYS A 85 2.66 -10.67 9.07
N ILE A 86 3.31 -10.46 7.92
CA ILE A 86 2.89 -9.45 6.96
C ILE A 86 2.07 -10.11 5.85
N VAL A 87 1.06 -9.40 5.34
CA VAL A 87 0.07 -9.94 4.42
C VAL A 87 0.07 -9.13 3.13
N SER A 88 0.26 -9.82 2.00
CA SER A 88 0.01 -9.26 0.68
C SER A 88 -1.47 -9.41 0.33
N PRO A 89 -2.23 -8.32 0.13
CA PRO A 89 -3.67 -8.38 -0.06
C PRO A 89 -4.11 -8.88 -1.45
N ASP A 90 -3.22 -8.87 -2.43
CA ASP A 90 -3.41 -9.45 -3.76
C ASP A 90 -2.08 -9.76 -4.46
N ALA A 91 -2.18 -10.33 -5.67
CA ALA A 91 -1.05 -10.71 -6.50
C ALA A 91 -0.17 -9.54 -6.96
N GLY A 92 -0.74 -8.35 -7.14
CA GLY A 92 -0.01 -7.18 -7.63
C GLY A 92 0.99 -6.66 -6.60
N ALA A 93 0.64 -6.78 -5.31
CA ALA A 93 1.49 -6.36 -4.20
C ALA A 93 2.60 -7.38 -3.84
N LEU A 94 2.47 -8.65 -4.25
CA LEU A 94 3.36 -9.74 -3.79
C LEU A 94 4.84 -9.44 -3.94
N LYS A 95 5.28 -9.01 -5.13
CA LYS A 95 6.69 -8.70 -5.40
C LYS A 95 7.23 -7.63 -4.45
N LYS A 96 6.40 -6.63 -4.12
CA LYS A 96 6.76 -5.52 -3.24
C LYS A 96 6.80 -5.97 -1.77
N ILE A 97 5.84 -6.77 -1.34
CA ILE A 97 5.80 -7.30 0.03
C ILE A 97 6.97 -8.24 0.30
N HIS A 98 7.37 -9.09 -0.65
CA HIS A 98 8.56 -9.94 -0.47
C HIS A 98 9.86 -9.13 -0.40
N LYS A 99 10.00 -8.06 -1.19
CA LYS A 99 11.16 -7.14 -1.08
C LYS A 99 11.21 -6.46 0.28
N LEU A 100 10.06 -6.02 0.78
CA LEU A 100 9.90 -5.43 2.11
C LEU A 100 10.25 -6.44 3.21
N ALA A 101 9.72 -7.65 3.13
CA ALA A 101 9.98 -8.74 4.09
C ALA A 101 11.49 -9.01 4.19
N HIS A 102 12.15 -9.16 3.04
CA HIS A 102 13.60 -9.37 2.98
C HIS A 102 14.38 -8.18 3.55
N ALA A 103 13.98 -6.94 3.24
CA ALA A 103 14.65 -5.75 3.75
C ALA A 103 14.55 -5.61 5.28
N LEU A 104 13.42 -6.02 5.86
CA LEU A 104 13.15 -5.93 7.31
C LEU A 104 13.47 -7.23 8.07
N GLY A 105 13.95 -8.28 7.40
CA GLY A 105 14.22 -9.59 8.02
C GLY A 105 12.95 -10.29 8.55
N ILE A 106 11.80 -10.05 7.92
CA ILE A 106 10.52 -10.69 8.29
C ILE A 106 10.35 -11.97 7.47
N GLU A 107 10.28 -13.10 8.13
CA GLU A 107 10.18 -14.41 7.45
C GLU A 107 8.73 -14.81 7.12
N HIS A 108 7.77 -14.36 7.93
CA HIS A 108 6.37 -14.79 7.81
C HIS A 108 5.57 -13.85 6.91
N VAL A 109 5.47 -14.23 5.63
CA VAL A 109 4.62 -13.57 4.62
C VAL A 109 3.41 -14.43 4.30
N VAL A 110 2.21 -13.85 4.38
CA VAL A 110 0.94 -14.48 3.98
C VAL A 110 0.49 -13.88 2.66
N GLU A 111 0.27 -14.75 1.68
CA GLU A 111 -0.18 -14.35 0.36
C GLU A 111 -1.70 -14.53 0.26
N CYS A 112 -2.40 -13.45 -0.08
CA CYS A 112 -3.84 -13.48 -0.33
C CYS A 112 -4.15 -13.20 -1.80
N MET A 113 -5.24 -13.80 -2.28
CA MET A 113 -5.76 -13.62 -3.63
C MET A 113 -7.24 -13.23 -3.54
N LYS A 114 -7.70 -12.48 -4.54
CA LYS A 114 -9.11 -12.12 -4.72
C LYS A 114 -9.44 -12.08 -6.20
N GLU A 115 -10.69 -12.31 -6.55
CA GLU A 115 -11.22 -12.05 -7.89
C GLU A 115 -11.91 -10.69 -7.92
N ARG A 116 -11.61 -9.90 -8.95
CA ARG A 116 -12.22 -8.60 -9.19
C ARG A 116 -12.95 -8.61 -10.53
N ASP A 117 -14.24 -8.30 -10.50
CA ASP A 117 -14.98 -7.99 -11.71
C ASP A 117 -14.58 -6.59 -12.21
N LEU A 118 -14.01 -6.50 -13.40
CA LEU A 118 -13.53 -5.24 -13.97
C LEU A 118 -14.66 -4.29 -14.39
N LYS A 119 -15.88 -4.80 -14.63
CA LYS A 119 -17.03 -3.98 -15.03
C LYS A 119 -17.75 -3.39 -13.83
N THR A 120 -17.96 -4.19 -12.79
CA THR A 120 -18.72 -3.78 -11.60
C THR A 120 -17.84 -3.31 -10.45
N GLY A 121 -16.56 -3.68 -10.46
CA GLY A 121 -15.63 -3.46 -9.36
C GLY A 121 -15.84 -4.41 -8.17
N ALA A 122 -16.77 -5.36 -8.26
CA ALA A 122 -17.07 -6.30 -7.19
C ALA A 122 -15.86 -7.19 -6.86
N LEU A 123 -15.63 -7.39 -5.56
CA LEU A 123 -14.54 -8.22 -5.04
C LEU A 123 -15.12 -9.50 -4.46
N THR A 124 -14.61 -10.65 -4.88
CA THR A 124 -15.09 -11.97 -4.46
C THR A 124 -13.92 -12.95 -4.29
N LYS A 125 -14.20 -14.13 -3.74
CA LYS A 125 -13.25 -15.25 -3.60
C LYS A 125 -11.90 -14.86 -2.99
N PHE A 126 -11.96 -14.28 -1.80
CA PHE A 126 -10.77 -14.05 -1.00
C PHE A 126 -10.20 -15.39 -0.52
N THR A 127 -8.93 -15.67 -0.83
CA THR A 127 -8.29 -16.96 -0.56
C THR A 127 -6.84 -16.77 -0.13
N THR A 128 -6.30 -17.73 0.63
CA THR A 128 -4.88 -17.87 0.94
C THR A 128 -4.55 -19.35 1.11
N ALA A 129 -3.33 -19.74 0.73
CA ALA A 129 -2.82 -21.10 0.95
C ALA A 129 -2.49 -21.37 2.43
N THR A 130 -2.39 -20.33 3.26
CA THR A 130 -2.06 -20.47 4.68
C THR A 130 -3.21 -21.14 5.43
N PRO A 131 -3.01 -22.31 6.05
CA PRO A 131 -4.11 -23.08 6.65
C PRO A 131 -4.69 -22.41 7.90
N THR A 132 -3.83 -21.88 8.78
CA THR A 132 -4.23 -21.22 10.03
C THR A 132 -3.33 -20.02 10.32
N LEU A 133 -3.92 -19.02 10.97
CA LEU A 133 -3.26 -17.81 11.48
C LEU A 133 -3.48 -17.67 12.99
N GLN A 134 -3.81 -18.78 13.66
CA GLN A 134 -4.13 -18.81 15.08
C GLN A 134 -3.00 -18.19 15.90
N GLY A 135 -3.33 -17.17 16.69
CA GLY A 135 -2.36 -16.50 17.58
C GLY A 135 -1.53 -15.41 16.92
N LEU A 136 -1.62 -15.21 15.59
CA LEU A 136 -0.84 -14.20 14.89
C LEU A 136 -1.56 -12.84 14.81
N THR A 137 -0.78 -11.77 14.95
CA THR A 137 -1.15 -10.44 14.48
C THR A 137 -0.79 -10.32 12.99
N CYS A 138 -1.78 -10.02 12.14
CA CYS A 138 -1.60 -9.92 10.69
C CYS A 138 -1.51 -8.45 10.28
N PHE A 139 -0.40 -8.05 9.66
CA PHE A 139 -0.22 -6.72 9.10
C PHE A 139 -0.47 -6.75 7.59
N ILE A 140 -1.64 -6.29 7.14
CA ILE A 140 -1.90 -6.09 5.71
C ILE A 140 -1.15 -4.84 5.26
N ILE A 141 -0.27 -4.98 4.27
CA ILE A 141 0.56 -3.89 3.77
C ILE A 141 0.23 -3.65 2.30
N ASP A 142 -0.02 -2.39 1.93
CA ASP A 142 -0.27 -2.01 0.53
C ASP A 142 0.17 -0.56 0.26
N ASP A 143 0.18 -0.14 -1.00
CA ASP A 143 0.50 1.24 -1.37
C ASP A 143 -0.67 2.20 -1.10
N ILE A 144 -1.88 1.87 -1.58
CA ILE A 144 -3.02 2.79 -1.61
C ILE A 144 -4.25 2.16 -0.96
N CYS A 145 -4.88 2.89 -0.03
CA CYS A 145 -6.26 2.63 0.37
C CYS A 145 -7.23 3.67 -0.15
N ASP A 146 -8.08 3.28 -1.10
CA ASP A 146 -9.16 4.09 -1.63
C ASP A 146 -10.49 3.84 -0.90
N GLY A 147 -11.29 2.89 -1.38
CA GLY A 147 -12.58 2.55 -0.75
C GLY A 147 -12.51 1.43 0.30
N GLY A 148 -11.33 0.86 0.57
CA GLY A 148 -11.11 -0.13 1.64
C GLY A 148 -11.66 -1.55 1.41
N GLY A 149 -12.50 -1.78 0.39
CA GLY A 149 -13.18 -3.07 0.19
C GLY A 149 -12.26 -4.29 0.06
N THR A 150 -11.09 -4.14 -0.57
CA THR A 150 -10.05 -5.18 -0.59
C THR A 150 -9.66 -5.58 0.83
N PHE A 151 -9.34 -4.59 1.67
CA PHE A 151 -8.80 -4.85 3.00
C PHE A 151 -9.85 -5.40 3.94
N VAL A 152 -11.12 -4.97 3.81
CA VAL A 152 -12.23 -5.55 4.59
C VAL A 152 -12.41 -7.04 4.26
N GLY A 153 -12.44 -7.40 2.98
CA GLY A 153 -12.58 -8.81 2.57
C GLY A 153 -11.38 -9.67 2.97
N THR A 154 -10.16 -9.14 2.81
CA THR A 154 -8.94 -9.81 3.28
C THR A 154 -8.95 -9.95 4.80
N ALA A 155 -9.24 -8.89 5.55
CA ALA A 155 -9.28 -8.89 7.02
C ALA A 155 -10.31 -9.88 7.57
N GLN A 156 -11.51 -9.95 6.97
CA GLN A 156 -12.51 -10.93 7.33
C GLN A 156 -11.96 -12.36 7.21
N MET A 157 -11.35 -12.69 6.05
CA MET A 157 -10.78 -14.01 5.81
C MET A 157 -9.61 -14.34 6.76
N LEU A 158 -8.78 -13.35 7.12
CA LEU A 158 -7.71 -13.54 8.11
C LEU A 158 -8.29 -13.83 9.51
N LYS A 159 -9.33 -13.10 9.92
CA LYS A 159 -10.03 -13.31 11.20
C LYS A 159 -10.67 -14.71 11.26
N GLU A 160 -11.33 -15.13 10.19
CA GLU A 160 -11.91 -16.48 10.07
C GLU A 160 -10.84 -17.60 10.17
N LYS A 161 -9.59 -17.30 9.78
CA LYS A 161 -8.44 -18.20 9.93
C LYS A 161 -7.74 -18.14 11.29
N GLY A 162 -8.25 -17.36 12.24
CA GLY A 162 -7.77 -17.30 13.62
C GLY A 162 -6.82 -16.16 13.95
N ALA A 163 -6.66 -15.17 13.04
CA ALA A 163 -5.84 -13.99 13.32
C ALA A 163 -6.37 -13.25 14.56
N VAL A 164 -5.49 -12.96 15.52
CA VAL A 164 -5.85 -12.25 16.76
C VAL A 164 -6.15 -10.79 16.46
N LYS A 165 -5.26 -10.17 15.70
CA LYS A 165 -5.37 -8.77 15.26
C LYS A 165 -5.11 -8.68 13.76
N VAL A 166 -5.82 -7.77 13.11
CA VAL A 166 -5.57 -7.42 11.71
C VAL A 166 -5.33 -5.92 11.64
N ILE A 167 -4.13 -5.55 11.25
CA ILE A 167 -3.66 -4.16 11.17
C ILE A 167 -3.46 -3.81 9.70
N LEU A 168 -4.00 -2.68 9.26
CA LEU A 168 -3.77 -2.19 7.90
C LEU A 168 -2.66 -1.13 7.92
N VAL A 169 -1.66 -1.27 7.08
CA VAL A 169 -0.58 -0.30 6.87
C VAL A 169 -0.58 0.08 5.39
N VAL A 170 -0.93 1.32 5.08
CA VAL A 170 -0.93 1.82 3.70
C VAL A 170 -0.16 3.11 3.57
N SER A 171 0.71 3.22 2.58
CA SER A 171 1.51 4.43 2.37
C SER A 171 0.61 5.63 2.07
N HIS A 172 -0.40 5.45 1.22
CA HIS A 172 -1.26 6.51 0.70
C HIS A 172 -2.75 6.27 1.05
N GLY A 173 -3.21 6.93 2.10
CA GLY A 173 -4.59 6.87 2.57
C GLY A 173 -5.53 7.83 1.85
N ILE A 174 -6.21 7.38 0.80
CA ILE A 174 -7.29 8.15 0.14
C ILE A 174 -8.58 8.07 0.95
N PHE A 175 -8.97 6.87 1.41
CA PHE A 175 -10.14 6.62 2.26
C PHE A 175 -11.44 7.30 1.76
N SER A 176 -11.76 7.13 0.47
CA SER A 176 -12.93 7.77 -0.16
C SER A 176 -14.27 7.33 0.43
N LYS A 177 -14.31 6.18 1.12
CA LYS A 177 -15.47 5.64 1.85
C LYS A 177 -15.35 5.73 3.37
N GLY A 178 -14.38 6.49 3.88
CA GLY A 178 -14.08 6.60 5.31
C GLY A 178 -12.98 5.66 5.77
N THR A 179 -12.53 5.87 7.01
CA THR A 179 -11.40 5.18 7.64
C THR A 179 -11.81 3.97 8.48
N SER A 180 -13.09 3.85 8.82
CA SER A 180 -13.62 2.70 9.56
C SER A 180 -13.77 1.49 8.63
N LEU A 181 -12.83 0.56 8.72
CA LEU A 181 -12.81 -0.67 7.92
C LEU A 181 -13.20 -1.86 8.81
N GLN A 182 -14.29 -2.53 8.47
CA GLN A 182 -14.74 -3.70 9.23
C GLN A 182 -13.66 -4.79 9.27
N TYR A 183 -13.54 -5.46 10.41
CA TYR A 183 -12.55 -6.51 10.71
C TYR A 183 -11.09 -6.05 10.82
N VAL A 184 -10.80 -4.79 10.49
CA VAL A 184 -9.49 -4.17 10.71
C VAL A 184 -9.49 -3.51 12.08
N ASP A 185 -8.53 -3.88 12.93
CA ASP A 185 -8.43 -3.40 14.31
C ASP A 185 -7.78 -2.02 14.40
N GLU A 186 -6.74 -1.77 13.59
CA GLU A 186 -6.05 -0.48 13.53
C GLU A 186 -5.60 -0.19 12.09
N VAL A 187 -5.50 1.09 11.76
CA VAL A 187 -5.03 1.58 10.46
C VAL A 187 -3.86 2.53 10.68
N TYR A 188 -2.81 2.34 9.89
CA TYR A 188 -1.67 3.24 9.77
C TYR A 188 -1.62 3.79 8.34
N SER A 189 -1.47 5.11 8.24
CA SER A 189 -1.16 5.77 6.96
C SER A 189 -0.14 6.88 7.11
N THR A 190 0.29 7.45 5.99
CA THR A 190 0.96 8.75 5.98
C THR A 190 -0.02 9.86 5.57
N ASP A 191 0.39 11.11 5.73
CA ASP A 191 -0.32 12.26 5.17
C ASP A 191 0.12 12.62 3.73
N SER A 192 0.77 11.69 3.02
CA SER A 192 1.32 11.90 1.67
C SER A 192 0.30 12.36 0.62
N PHE A 193 -0.96 11.94 0.75
CA PHE A 193 -2.07 12.35 -0.13
C PHE A 193 -2.85 13.51 0.48
N ARG A 194 -3.24 13.37 1.75
CA ARG A 194 -3.89 14.39 2.56
C ARG A 194 -3.81 14.02 4.05
N PRO A 195 -3.97 14.98 4.97
CA PRO A 195 -4.22 14.67 6.37
C PRO A 195 -5.52 13.86 6.53
N VAL A 196 -5.50 12.86 7.41
CA VAL A 196 -6.63 11.99 7.71
C VAL A 196 -6.73 11.82 9.22
N ASP A 197 -7.92 12.06 9.77
CA ASP A 197 -8.18 11.92 11.20
C ASP A 197 -8.71 10.51 11.54
N GLY A 198 -8.60 10.14 12.82
CA GLY A 198 -9.19 8.91 13.36
C GLY A 198 -8.40 7.63 13.06
N ILE A 199 -7.18 7.74 12.55
CA ILE A 199 -6.24 6.64 12.32
C ILE A 199 -4.82 7.04 12.77
N ASN A 200 -3.90 6.09 12.85
CA ASN A 200 -2.50 6.40 13.14
C ASN A 200 -1.84 7.01 11.89
N ILE A 201 -1.29 8.22 12.02
CA ILE A 201 -0.60 8.92 10.92
C ILE A 201 0.86 9.16 11.26
N LEU A 202 1.76 8.76 10.36
CA LEU A 202 3.16 9.16 10.36
C LEU A 202 3.38 10.24 9.30
N LYS A 203 4.14 11.29 9.63
CA LYS A 203 4.33 12.44 8.72
C LYS A 203 5.22 12.06 7.56
N ILE A 204 4.77 12.36 6.33
CA ILE A 204 5.52 12.03 5.11
C ILE A 204 6.91 12.67 5.08
N ASP A 205 7.07 13.85 5.69
CA ASP A 205 8.34 14.57 5.81
C ASP A 205 9.44 13.77 6.52
N GLN A 206 9.09 12.70 7.23
CA GLN A 206 10.06 11.80 7.87
C GLN A 206 10.73 10.85 6.86
N PHE A 207 10.15 10.68 5.67
CA PHE A 207 10.53 9.66 4.70
C PHE A 207 10.98 10.22 3.34
N ILE A 208 10.91 11.54 3.11
CA ILE A 208 11.07 12.18 1.79
C ILE A 208 12.23 13.16 1.69
#